data_AF-A0A5K7YQY2-F1
#
_entry.id   AF-A0A5K7YQY2-F1
#
_cell.length_a   1.000
_cell.length_b   1.000
_cell.length_c   1.000
_cell.angle_alpha   90.00
_cell.angle_beta   90.00
_cell.angle_gamma   90.00
#
_symmetry.space_group_name_H-M   'P 1'
#
loop_
_entity.id
_entity.type
_entity.pdbx_description
1 polymer ?
#
loop_
_entity_poly.entity_id
_entity_poly.type
_entity_poly.pdbx_seq_one_letter_code
_entity_poly.pdbx_strand_id
1 'polypeptide(L)'
;MSTETMRQSFFRLLLLAFLVSVFSAGCVKTLVAPYDENLVASTEAFYVKAAGIVEEGRSVSPRTDQERAAITNPAAHKGHFSKFEARYSDLIVDAEALILRAMASSDQIDIAGQKLQQKLDELIESNIPSVCAGLSDAFGQTSLTAGNYIDLKCIVTRWKAQHADPSLTRDTLILKKANWDGRKNLIFNAILAIQKAEAFKNSNQEP
;
A
#
# COMPACT_ATOMS: atom_id res chain seq x y z
N MET A 1 38.75 -29.91 -48.87
CA MET A 1 37.90 -29.77 -47.66
C MET A 1 36.49 -29.47 -48.15
N SER A 2 35.54 -30.38 -47.91
CA SER A 2 34.25 -30.42 -48.62
C SER A 2 33.28 -29.35 -48.10
N THR A 3 32.46 -28.78 -48.99
CA THR A 3 31.46 -27.73 -48.69
C THR A 3 30.43 -28.16 -47.63
N GLU A 4 30.22 -29.46 -47.42
CA GLU A 4 29.34 -30.00 -46.38
C GLU A 4 29.87 -29.81 -44.95
N THR A 5 31.20 -29.89 -44.74
CA THR A 5 31.79 -29.78 -43.40
C THR A 5 31.72 -28.35 -42.87
N MET A 6 31.77 -27.35 -43.77
CA MET A 6 31.61 -25.94 -43.42
C MET A 6 30.16 -25.60 -43.05
N ARG A 7 29.17 -26.26 -43.68
CA ARG A 7 27.74 -26.04 -43.45
C ARG A 7 27.27 -26.61 -42.10
N GLN A 8 27.81 -27.77 -41.68
CA GLN A 8 27.55 -28.34 -40.36
C GLN A 8 28.16 -27.52 -39.22
N SER A 9 29.36 -26.97 -39.38
CA SER A 9 29.99 -26.11 -38.37
C SER A 9 29.26 -24.78 -38.19
N PHE A 10 28.77 -24.18 -39.28
CA PHE A 10 27.96 -22.95 -39.22
C PHE A 10 26.62 -23.19 -38.49
N PHE A 11 25.93 -24.30 -38.77
CA PHE A 11 24.67 -24.63 -38.10
C PHE A 11 24.86 -24.88 -36.59
N ARG A 12 25.97 -25.52 -36.19
CA ARG A 12 26.30 -25.72 -34.77
C ARG A 12 26.63 -24.41 -34.05
N LEU A 13 27.33 -23.48 -34.69
CA LEU A 13 27.60 -22.15 -34.13
C LEU A 13 26.33 -21.31 -33.98
N LEU A 14 25.42 -21.37 -34.96
CA LEU A 14 24.13 -20.65 -34.91
C LEU A 14 23.20 -21.22 -33.82
N LEU A 15 23.16 -22.54 -33.64
CA LEU A 15 22.41 -23.17 -32.54
C LEU A 15 22.99 -22.82 -31.16
N LEU A 16 24.32 -22.78 -31.02
CA LEU A 16 24.96 -22.40 -29.76
C LEU A 16 24.69 -20.92 -29.42
N ALA A 17 24.75 -20.03 -30.41
CA ALA A 17 24.46 -18.61 -30.23
C ALA A 17 22.98 -18.38 -29.84
N PHE A 18 22.05 -19.14 -30.44
CA PHE A 18 20.63 -19.05 -30.11
C PHE A 18 20.32 -19.59 -28.70
N LEU A 19 20.99 -20.66 -28.26
CA LEU A 19 20.85 -21.20 -26.90
C LEU A 19 21.42 -20.26 -25.83
N VAL A 20 22.51 -19.53 -26.12
CA VAL A 20 23.08 -18.53 -25.18
C VAL A 20 22.18 -17.29 -25.06
N SER A 21 21.48 -16.89 -26.13
CA SER A 21 20.51 -15.78 -26.07
C SER A 21 19.23 -16.10 -25.29
N VAL A 22 18.84 -17.38 -25.16
CA VAL A 22 17.66 -17.77 -24.37
C VAL A 22 17.96 -17.78 -22.86
N PHE A 23 19.21 -18.03 -22.46
CA PHE A 23 19.63 -17.93 -21.04
C PHE A 23 19.84 -16.48 -20.56
N SER A 24 19.85 -15.51 -21.47
CA SER A 24 19.88 -14.07 -21.13
C SER A 24 18.50 -13.41 -21.17
N ALA A 25 17.44 -14.19 -21.40
CA ALA A 25 16.06 -13.76 -21.25
C ALA A 25 15.71 -13.57 -19.77
N GLY A 26 16.06 -12.38 -19.27
CA GLY A 26 15.29 -11.66 -18.27
C GLY A 26 15.16 -12.33 -16.91
N CYS A 27 16.20 -12.18 -16.08
CA CYS A 27 15.91 -11.82 -14.70
C CYS A 27 15.07 -10.54 -14.78
N VAL A 28 13.75 -10.66 -14.62
CA VAL A 28 12.90 -9.51 -14.31
C VAL A 28 13.47 -8.99 -13.01
N LYS A 29 14.36 -7.99 -13.10
CA LYS A 29 14.85 -7.28 -11.93
C LYS A 29 13.61 -6.63 -11.35
N THR A 30 12.98 -7.28 -10.38
CA THR A 30 12.02 -6.64 -9.51
C THR A 30 12.75 -5.41 -8.99
N LEU A 31 12.36 -4.23 -9.46
CA LEU A 31 13.07 -2.98 -9.21
C LEU A 31 12.85 -2.64 -7.73
N VAL A 32 13.70 -3.17 -6.86
CA VAL A 32 13.74 -2.81 -5.46
C VAL A 32 14.41 -1.43 -5.42
N ALA A 33 13.63 -0.40 -5.08
CA ALA A 33 14.16 0.94 -4.90
C ALA A 33 15.29 0.91 -3.84
N PRO A 34 16.36 1.74 -3.98
CA PRO A 34 17.43 1.81 -2.99
C PRO A 34 16.89 2.21 -1.60
N TYR A 35 17.66 1.95 -0.55
CA TYR A 35 17.33 2.35 0.81
C TYR A 35 17.17 3.88 0.91
N ASP A 36 16.17 4.33 1.67
CA ASP A 36 15.90 5.75 1.94
C ASP A 36 15.54 5.95 3.42
N GLU A 37 16.46 6.53 4.20
CA GLU A 37 16.29 6.79 5.63
C GLU A 37 15.08 7.68 5.94
N ASN A 38 14.79 8.66 5.07
CA ASN A 38 13.62 9.52 5.27
C ASN A 38 12.32 8.76 5.04
N LEU A 39 12.33 7.73 4.18
CA LEU A 39 11.19 6.88 3.95
C LEU A 39 10.89 6.01 5.19
N VAL A 40 11.94 5.50 5.84
CA VAL A 40 11.85 4.82 7.15
C VAL A 40 11.25 5.75 8.21
N ALA A 41 11.82 6.96 8.39
CA ALA A 41 11.36 7.92 9.39
C ALA A 41 9.92 8.39 9.12
N SER A 42 9.56 8.65 7.86
CA SER A 42 8.21 9.06 7.47
C SER A 42 7.18 7.94 7.68
N THR A 43 7.60 6.68 7.51
CA THR A 43 6.76 5.50 7.80
C THR A 43 6.49 5.36 9.30
N GLU A 44 7.47 5.61 10.16
CA GLU A 44 7.24 5.66 11.61
C GLU A 44 6.32 6.80 12.01
N ALA A 45 6.52 7.99 11.45
CA ALA A 45 5.65 9.14 11.70
C ALA A 45 4.19 8.85 11.30
N PHE A 46 3.99 8.20 10.15
CA PHE A 46 2.68 7.71 9.72
C PHE A 46 2.06 6.77 10.75
N TYR A 47 2.83 5.78 11.23
CA TYR A 47 2.36 4.84 12.24
C TYR A 47 1.94 5.55 13.53
N VAL A 48 2.75 6.48 14.04
CA VAL A 48 2.45 7.22 15.27
C VAL A 48 1.13 7.98 15.13
N LYS A 49 0.93 8.67 14.01
CA LYS A 49 -0.32 9.39 13.72
C LYS A 49 -1.52 8.45 13.62
N ALA A 50 -1.38 7.34 12.90
CA ALA A 50 -2.45 6.34 12.74
C ALA A 50 -2.79 5.65 14.06
N ALA A 51 -1.79 5.28 14.85
CA ALA A 51 -1.97 4.68 16.18
C ALA A 51 -2.66 5.67 17.14
N GLY A 52 -2.32 6.96 17.09
CA GLY A 52 -2.99 7.99 17.87
C GLY A 52 -4.49 8.11 17.54
N ILE A 53 -4.85 8.06 16.26
CA ILE A 53 -6.26 8.03 15.81
C ILE A 53 -6.97 6.78 16.35
N VAL A 54 -6.32 5.62 16.27
CA VAL A 54 -6.88 4.34 16.72
C VAL A 54 -7.10 4.31 18.23
N GLU A 55 -6.13 4.76 19.02
CA GLU A 55 -6.24 4.78 20.48
C GLU A 55 -7.30 5.77 20.96
N GLU A 56 -7.39 6.94 20.34
CA GLU A 56 -8.46 7.89 20.64
C GLU A 56 -9.83 7.27 20.35
N GLY A 57 -10.01 6.71 19.14
CA GLY A 57 -11.23 6.01 18.75
C GLY A 57 -11.60 4.91 19.74
N ARG A 58 -10.65 4.05 20.10
CA ARG A 58 -10.83 2.97 21.10
C ARG A 58 -11.24 3.51 22.47
N SER A 59 -10.67 4.64 22.90
CA SER A 59 -10.93 5.21 24.23
C SER A 59 -12.38 5.69 24.38
N VAL A 60 -12.94 6.27 23.31
CA VAL A 60 -14.29 6.86 23.30
C VAL A 60 -15.38 5.92 22.79
N SER A 61 -15.03 4.72 22.32
CA SER A 61 -15.97 3.82 21.68
C SER A 61 -16.69 2.86 22.64
N PRO A 62 -17.95 2.48 22.34
CA PRO A 62 -18.67 1.44 23.07
C PRO A 62 -17.99 0.08 22.89
N ARG A 63 -18.15 -0.80 23.87
CA ARG A 63 -17.68 -2.19 23.82
C ARG A 63 -18.65 -3.09 23.07
N THR A 64 -19.94 -2.87 23.26
CA THR A 64 -21.01 -3.74 22.74
C THR A 64 -21.98 -2.99 21.83
N ASP A 65 -22.78 -3.73 21.08
CA ASP A 65 -23.85 -3.13 20.27
C ASP A 65 -24.97 -2.53 21.14
N GLN A 66 -25.20 -3.08 22.34
CA GLN A 66 -26.17 -2.55 23.29
C GLN A 66 -25.73 -1.19 23.82
N GLU A 67 -24.46 -1.06 24.23
CA GLU A 67 -23.89 0.22 24.65
C GLU A 67 -23.94 1.26 23.53
N ARG A 68 -23.66 0.83 22.28
CA ARG A 68 -23.76 1.70 21.10
C ARG A 68 -25.20 2.17 20.85
N ALA A 69 -26.17 1.27 20.93
CA ALA A 69 -27.59 1.58 20.71
C ALA A 69 -28.18 2.48 21.81
N ALA A 70 -27.59 2.47 23.02
CA ALA A 70 -28.00 3.34 24.12
C ALA A 70 -27.56 4.82 23.94
N ILE A 71 -26.76 5.13 22.91
CA ILE A 71 -26.31 6.50 22.63
C ILE A 71 -27.46 7.28 21.96
N THR A 72 -28.04 8.22 22.71
CA THR A 72 -29.23 8.98 22.29
C THR A 72 -28.94 10.06 21.23
N ASN A 73 -27.74 10.63 21.23
CA ASN A 73 -27.30 11.59 20.20
C ASN A 73 -25.95 11.16 19.60
N PRO A 74 -25.97 10.26 18.59
CA PRO A 74 -24.75 9.77 17.96
C PRO A 74 -23.88 10.89 17.37
N ALA A 75 -24.47 11.90 16.73
CA ALA A 75 -23.73 12.99 16.07
C ALA A 75 -22.87 13.83 17.05
N ALA A 76 -23.30 13.96 18.30
CA ALA A 76 -22.55 14.65 19.35
C ALA A 76 -21.49 13.78 20.04
N HIS A 77 -21.55 12.46 19.84
CA HIS A 77 -20.66 11.52 20.51
C HIS A 77 -19.22 11.66 20.01
N LYS A 78 -18.24 11.57 20.92
CA LYS A 78 -16.81 11.72 20.57
C LYS A 78 -16.32 10.63 19.61
N GLY A 79 -16.95 9.46 19.63
CA GLY A 79 -16.65 8.33 18.74
C GLY A 79 -17.32 8.40 17.36
N HIS A 80 -18.08 9.45 17.05
CA HIS A 80 -18.79 9.58 15.78
C HIS A 80 -17.84 9.88 14.62
N PHE A 81 -18.12 9.32 13.43
CA PHE A 81 -17.32 9.47 12.22
C PHE A 81 -16.86 10.92 11.94
N SER A 82 -17.74 11.90 12.10
CA SER A 82 -17.43 13.32 11.86
C SER A 82 -16.29 13.88 12.74
N LYS A 83 -15.95 13.21 13.85
CA LYS A 83 -14.79 13.57 14.70
C LYS A 83 -13.47 13.03 14.16
N PHE A 84 -13.52 12.09 13.21
CA PHE A 84 -12.36 11.37 12.67
C PHE A 84 -12.13 11.63 11.17
N GLU A 85 -13.16 12.09 10.45
CA GLU A 85 -13.13 12.24 8.99
C GLU A 85 -11.91 13.01 8.46
N ALA A 86 -11.64 14.19 9.02
CA ALA A 86 -10.48 15.00 8.64
C ALA A 86 -9.17 14.23 8.84
N ARG A 87 -9.04 13.54 9.98
CA ARG A 87 -7.83 12.79 10.34
C ARG A 87 -7.59 11.56 9.47
N TYR A 88 -8.65 10.90 9.00
CA TYR A 88 -8.50 9.87 7.97
C TYR A 88 -8.03 10.46 6.65
N SER A 89 -8.56 11.63 6.28
CA SER A 89 -8.17 12.31 5.05
C SER A 89 -6.69 12.73 5.12
N ASP A 90 -6.23 13.22 6.28
CA ASP A 90 -4.81 13.53 6.49
C ASP A 90 -3.92 12.29 6.35
N LEU A 91 -4.32 11.14 6.89
CA LEU A 91 -3.57 9.90 6.72
C LEU A 91 -3.55 9.42 5.26
N ILE A 92 -4.62 9.64 4.50
CA ILE A 92 -4.64 9.31 3.07
C ILE A 92 -3.60 10.17 2.33
N VAL A 93 -3.53 11.47 2.62
CA VAL A 93 -2.53 12.38 2.06
C VAL A 93 -1.10 11.98 2.48
N ASP A 94 -0.89 11.61 3.74
CA ASP A 94 0.42 11.15 4.19
C ASP A 94 0.87 9.88 3.44
N ALA A 95 -0.07 8.95 3.17
CA ALA A 95 0.23 7.76 2.38
C ALA A 95 0.57 8.11 0.92
N GLU A 96 -0.13 9.09 0.31
CA GLU A 96 0.20 9.59 -1.02
C GLU A 96 1.61 10.19 -1.09
N ALA A 97 2.01 10.96 -0.07
CA ALA A 97 3.36 11.51 0.03
C ALA A 97 4.42 10.40 0.10
N LEU A 98 4.16 9.32 0.85
CA LEU A 98 5.03 8.15 0.91
C LEU A 98 5.13 7.42 -0.44
N ILE A 99 4.01 7.28 -1.16
CA ILE A 99 3.99 6.70 -2.51
C ILE A 99 4.85 7.54 -3.46
N LEU A 100 4.65 8.86 -3.49
CA LEU A 100 5.44 9.77 -4.33
C LEU A 100 6.93 9.67 -4.02
N ARG A 101 7.31 9.62 -2.75
CA ARG A 101 8.71 9.46 -2.33
C ARG A 101 9.28 8.11 -2.74
N ALA A 102 8.51 7.02 -2.57
CA ALA A 102 8.90 5.69 -2.99
C ALA A 102 9.07 5.56 -4.51
N MET A 103 8.36 6.39 -5.29
CA MET A 103 8.49 6.48 -6.74
C MET A 103 9.60 7.44 -7.17
N ALA A 104 9.95 8.43 -6.34
CA ALA A 104 10.96 9.45 -6.63
C ALA A 104 12.38 8.88 -6.87
N SER A 105 12.63 7.66 -6.40
CA SER A 105 13.87 6.93 -6.62
C SER A 105 13.81 5.98 -7.82
N SER A 106 12.72 6.01 -8.61
CA SER A 106 12.56 5.26 -9.86
C SER A 106 12.63 6.19 -11.07
N ASP A 107 13.30 5.76 -12.14
CA ASP A 107 13.44 6.55 -13.39
C ASP A 107 12.11 6.74 -14.16
N GLN A 108 10.95 6.46 -13.55
CA GLN A 108 9.62 6.41 -14.20
C GLN A 108 8.56 7.35 -13.58
N ILE A 109 8.96 8.30 -12.74
CA ILE A 109 8.08 9.21 -11.97
C ILE A 109 6.96 9.84 -12.81
N ASP A 110 7.27 10.36 -14.00
CA ASP A 110 6.33 11.23 -14.73
C ASP A 110 5.12 10.47 -15.29
N ILE A 111 5.32 9.31 -15.90
CA ILE A 111 4.23 8.55 -16.54
C ILE A 111 3.49 7.68 -15.51
N ALA A 112 4.21 7.11 -14.55
CA ALA A 112 3.60 6.28 -13.52
C ALA A 112 2.84 7.11 -12.47
N GLY A 113 3.36 8.29 -12.09
CA GLY A 113 2.76 9.15 -11.08
C GLY A 113 1.42 9.76 -11.50
N GLN A 114 1.31 10.23 -12.75
CA GLN A 114 0.05 10.78 -13.29
C GLN A 114 -1.02 9.69 -13.46
N LYS A 115 -0.62 8.51 -13.95
CA LYS A 115 -1.52 7.36 -14.13
C LYS A 115 -1.99 6.77 -12.79
N LEU A 116 -1.11 6.82 -11.77
CA LEU A 116 -1.45 6.52 -10.39
C LEU A 116 -2.55 7.45 -9.91
N GLN A 117 -2.32 8.77 -9.95
CA GLN A 117 -3.27 9.75 -9.42
C GLN A 117 -4.63 9.67 -10.11
N GLN A 118 -4.65 9.57 -11.45
CA GLN A 118 -5.88 9.47 -12.23
C GLN A 118 -6.71 8.21 -11.91
N LYS A 119 -6.07 7.04 -11.75
CA LYS A 119 -6.77 5.82 -11.35
C LYS A 119 -7.16 5.81 -9.88
N LEU A 120 -6.40 6.49 -9.03
CA LEU A 120 -6.72 6.67 -7.63
C LEU A 120 -8.01 7.47 -7.48
N ASP A 121 -8.17 8.52 -8.28
CA ASP A 121 -9.38 9.36 -8.32
C ASP A 121 -10.58 8.55 -8.84
N GLU A 122 -10.42 7.77 -9.92
CA GLU A 122 -11.47 6.86 -10.43
C GLU A 122 -11.90 5.79 -9.39
N LEU A 123 -10.97 5.30 -8.58
CA LEU A 123 -11.23 4.30 -7.53
C LEU A 123 -11.87 4.90 -6.27
N ILE A 124 -11.58 6.17 -5.97
CA ILE A 124 -12.22 6.92 -4.89
C ILE A 124 -13.65 7.29 -5.28
N GLU A 125 -13.89 7.67 -6.53
CA GLU A 125 -15.23 8.04 -7.03
C GLU A 125 -16.19 6.84 -7.15
N SER A 126 -15.69 5.62 -7.38
CA SER A 126 -16.53 4.44 -7.61
C SER A 126 -17.07 3.75 -6.36
N ASN A 127 -16.64 4.14 -5.15
CA ASN A 127 -17.19 3.70 -3.86
C ASN A 127 -17.30 2.16 -3.68
N ILE A 128 -16.43 1.38 -4.35
CA ILE A 128 -16.53 -0.09 -4.37
C ILE A 128 -15.85 -0.68 -3.11
N PRO A 129 -16.48 -1.60 -2.36
CA PRO A 129 -15.96 -2.10 -1.08
C PRO A 129 -14.72 -3.02 -1.15
N SER A 130 -14.15 -3.31 -2.34
CA SER A 130 -13.11 -4.34 -2.53
C SER A 130 -11.93 -3.86 -3.40
N VAL A 131 -11.23 -2.79 -3.02
CA VAL A 131 -10.33 -2.06 -3.93
C VAL A 131 -8.85 -2.51 -3.91
N CYS A 132 -8.35 -3.20 -2.89
CA CYS A 132 -6.89 -3.42 -2.81
C CYS A 132 -6.33 -4.43 -3.83
N ALA A 133 -7.11 -5.42 -4.25
CA ALA A 133 -6.61 -6.45 -5.18
C ALA A 133 -6.41 -5.94 -6.61
N GLY A 134 -7.22 -4.96 -7.05
CA GLY A 134 -7.14 -4.40 -8.42
C GLY A 134 -6.11 -3.28 -8.60
N LEU A 135 -5.56 -2.76 -7.50
CA LEU A 135 -4.55 -1.71 -7.53
C LEU A 135 -3.22 -2.25 -8.03
N SER A 136 -2.76 -3.40 -7.55
CA SER A 136 -1.52 -4.05 -8.02
C SER A 136 -1.46 -4.25 -9.54
N ASP A 137 -2.59 -4.62 -10.16
CA ASP A 137 -2.66 -4.88 -11.60
C ASP A 137 -2.71 -3.58 -12.43
N ALA A 138 -3.25 -2.49 -11.85
CA ALA A 138 -3.35 -1.20 -12.51
C ALA A 138 -2.01 -0.46 -12.59
N PHE A 139 -1.03 -0.83 -11.76
CA PHE A 139 0.24 -0.11 -11.61
C PHE A 139 1.38 -0.59 -12.49
N GLY A 140 1.23 -1.66 -13.27
CA GLY A 140 2.35 -2.24 -14.03
C GLY A 140 3.51 -2.61 -13.09
N GLN A 141 4.75 -2.64 -13.59
CA GLN A 141 5.93 -2.89 -12.74
C GLN A 141 6.27 -1.70 -11.81
N THR A 142 5.38 -1.32 -10.88
CA THR A 142 5.76 -0.45 -9.76
C THR A 142 6.72 -1.17 -8.82
N SER A 143 7.62 -0.41 -8.17
CA SER A 143 8.53 -0.99 -7.17
C SER A 143 7.73 -1.61 -6.02
N LEU A 144 8.24 -2.69 -5.43
CA LEU A 144 7.64 -3.32 -4.24
C LEU A 144 7.45 -2.30 -3.09
N THR A 145 8.34 -1.31 -3.02
CA THR A 145 8.27 -0.22 -2.06
C THR A 145 7.10 0.71 -2.31
N ALA A 146 6.80 1.10 -3.55
CA ALA A 146 5.61 1.89 -3.84
C ALA A 146 4.31 1.09 -3.54
N GLY A 147 4.31 -0.22 -3.87
CA GLY A 147 3.19 -1.12 -3.57
C GLY A 147 2.82 -1.18 -2.09
N ASN A 148 3.83 -1.22 -1.22
CA ASN A 148 3.64 -1.18 0.23
C ASN A 148 2.88 0.07 0.71
N TYR A 149 3.17 1.25 0.15
CA TYR A 149 2.50 2.50 0.55
C TYR A 149 1.12 2.66 -0.07
N ILE A 150 0.90 2.08 -1.26
CA ILE A 150 -0.43 1.92 -1.84
C ILE A 150 -1.32 1.10 -0.89
N ASP A 151 -0.81 0.00 -0.34
CA ASP A 151 -1.55 -0.81 0.63
C ASP A 151 -1.90 -0.02 1.89
N LEU A 152 -1.00 0.83 2.39
CA LEU A 152 -1.29 1.72 3.53
C LEU A 152 -2.41 2.71 3.22
N LYS A 153 -2.39 3.36 2.06
CA LYS A 153 -3.49 4.23 1.62
C LYS A 153 -4.80 3.47 1.60
N CYS A 154 -4.80 2.23 1.10
CA CYS A 154 -5.99 1.41 1.02
C CYS A 154 -6.55 1.05 2.40
N ILE A 155 -5.68 0.68 3.35
CA ILE A 155 -6.07 0.37 4.72
C ILE A 155 -6.84 1.56 5.32
N VAL A 156 -6.29 2.78 5.22
CA VAL A 156 -6.91 3.98 5.79
C VAL A 156 -8.19 4.38 5.06
N THR A 157 -8.19 4.29 3.73
CA THR A 157 -9.39 4.57 2.92
C THR A 157 -10.54 3.64 3.31
N ARG A 158 -10.26 2.35 3.48
CA ARG A 158 -11.24 1.37 3.97
C ARG A 158 -11.69 1.69 5.39
N TRP A 159 -10.80 2.16 6.26
CA TRP A 159 -11.19 2.57 7.61
C TRP A 159 -12.15 3.75 7.60
N LYS A 160 -11.90 4.75 6.75
CA LYS A 160 -12.79 5.90 6.54
C LYS A 160 -14.17 5.43 6.10
N ALA A 161 -14.23 4.61 5.03
CA ALA A 161 -15.48 4.07 4.49
C ALA A 161 -16.25 3.24 5.53
N GLN A 162 -15.58 2.31 6.22
CA GLN A 162 -16.23 1.48 7.24
C GLN A 162 -16.78 2.27 8.44
N HIS A 163 -16.13 3.38 8.81
CA HIS A 163 -16.61 4.23 9.90
C HIS A 163 -17.80 5.07 9.46
N ALA A 164 -17.84 5.49 8.19
CA ALA A 164 -18.94 6.22 7.60
C ALA A 164 -20.15 5.34 7.20
N ASP A 165 -20.02 4.01 7.24
CA ASP A 165 -21.04 3.07 6.77
C ASP A 165 -22.14 2.85 7.85
N PRO A 166 -23.40 3.27 7.60
CA PRO A 166 -24.51 3.06 8.53
C PRO A 166 -24.81 1.57 8.78
N SER A 167 -24.63 0.70 7.78
CA SER A 167 -24.90 -0.73 7.91
C SER A 167 -23.93 -1.42 8.87
N LEU A 168 -22.65 -1.02 8.87
CA LEU A 168 -21.62 -1.55 9.77
C LEU A 168 -21.69 -0.90 11.16
N THR A 169 -22.23 0.31 11.24
CA THR A 169 -22.31 1.10 12.47
C THR A 169 -23.68 1.11 13.15
N ARG A 170 -24.66 0.38 12.59
CA ARG A 170 -26.07 0.39 13.05
C ARG A 170 -26.64 1.80 13.13
N ASP A 171 -26.47 2.57 12.06
CA ASP A 171 -26.94 3.95 11.87
C ASP A 171 -26.40 4.98 12.87
N THR A 172 -25.41 4.61 13.68
CA THR A 172 -24.79 5.54 14.65
C THR A 172 -23.53 6.22 14.12
N LEU A 173 -22.91 5.67 13.07
CA LEU A 173 -21.57 6.07 12.61
C LEU A 173 -20.51 6.03 13.73
N ILE A 174 -20.69 5.14 14.70
CA ILE A 174 -19.78 4.90 15.82
C ILE A 174 -19.30 3.45 15.75
N LEU A 175 -17.98 3.28 15.74
CA LEU A 175 -17.35 1.96 15.80
C LEU A 175 -17.26 1.44 17.24
N LYS A 176 -17.18 0.12 17.41
CA LYS A 176 -16.93 -0.51 18.72
C LYS A 176 -15.43 -0.59 18.99
N LYS A 177 -15.04 -0.77 20.26
CA LYS A 177 -13.63 -0.99 20.66
C LYS A 177 -12.94 -2.08 19.86
N ALA A 178 -13.61 -3.20 19.63
CA ALA A 178 -13.07 -4.32 18.85
C ALA A 178 -12.71 -3.94 17.40
N ASN A 179 -13.44 -2.99 16.78
CA ASN A 179 -13.07 -2.49 15.45
C ASN A 179 -11.73 -1.76 15.49
N TRP A 180 -11.50 -0.94 16.52
CA TRP A 180 -10.24 -0.22 16.72
C TRP A 180 -9.08 -1.15 17.07
N ASP A 181 -9.31 -2.17 17.88
CA ASP A 181 -8.30 -3.18 18.19
C ASP A 181 -7.84 -3.94 16.91
N GLY A 182 -8.79 -4.29 16.05
CA GLY A 182 -8.48 -4.87 14.73
C GLY A 182 -7.64 -3.94 13.86
N ARG A 183 -7.96 -2.63 13.86
CA ARG A 183 -7.19 -1.60 13.15
C ARG A 183 -5.77 -1.45 13.67
N LYS A 184 -5.59 -1.46 15.00
CA LYS A 184 -4.28 -1.40 15.65
C LYS A 184 -3.37 -2.54 15.20
N ASN A 185 -3.88 -3.77 15.24
CA ASN A 185 -3.12 -4.94 14.81
C ASN A 185 -2.78 -4.89 13.33
N LEU A 186 -3.75 -4.50 12.49
CA LEU A 186 -3.55 -4.38 11.04
C LEU A 186 -2.46 -3.37 10.71
N ILE A 187 -2.52 -2.15 11.26
CA ILE A 187 -1.54 -1.11 10.92
C ILE A 187 -0.16 -1.41 11.48
N PHE A 188 -0.07 -1.98 12.69
CA PHE A 188 1.21 -2.40 13.25
C PHE A 188 1.89 -3.45 12.35
N ASN A 189 1.15 -4.46 11.92
CA ASN A 189 1.70 -5.51 11.07
C ASN A 189 2.09 -5.00 9.67
N ALA A 190 1.27 -4.11 9.08
CA ALA A 190 1.60 -3.48 7.81
C ALA A 190 2.90 -2.68 7.91
N ILE A 191 3.01 -1.80 8.90
CA ILE A 191 4.22 -0.98 9.12
C ILE A 191 5.44 -1.84 9.41
N LEU A 192 5.31 -2.89 10.23
CA LEU A 192 6.39 -3.82 10.52
C LEU A 192 6.89 -4.53 9.25
N ALA A 193 5.99 -4.93 8.36
CA ALA A 193 6.36 -5.54 7.08
C ALA A 193 7.14 -4.57 6.19
N ILE A 194 6.71 -3.30 6.13
CA ILE A 194 7.37 -2.24 5.37
C ILE A 194 8.77 -1.97 5.92
N GLN A 195 8.89 -1.78 7.23
CA GLN A 195 10.16 -1.53 7.90
C GLN A 195 11.15 -2.68 7.71
N LYS A 196 10.68 -3.95 7.76
CA LYS A 196 11.51 -5.11 7.45
C LYS A 196 12.00 -5.11 6.00
N ALA A 197 11.13 -4.73 5.06
CA ALA A 197 11.49 -4.64 3.65
C ALA A 197 12.54 -3.54 3.41
N GLU A 198 12.42 -2.39 4.06
CA GLU A 198 13.42 -1.31 3.97
C GLU A 198 14.75 -1.68 4.65
N ALA A 199 14.71 -2.32 5.82
CA ALA A 199 15.91 -2.78 6.52
C ALA A 199 16.71 -3.82 5.72
N PHE A 200 16.03 -4.71 4.99
CA PHE A 200 16.69 -5.69 4.11
C PHE A 200 17.49 -5.01 2.99
N LYS A 201 17.06 -3.83 2.52
CA LYS A 201 17.83 -3.05 1.53
C LYS A 201 19.10 -2.49 2.14
N ASN A 202 19.03 -1.99 3.38
CA ASN A 202 20.18 -1.46 4.10
C ASN A 202 21.25 -2.55 4.34
N SER A 203 20.83 -3.78 4.70
CA SER A 203 21.78 -4.89 4.92
C SER A 203 22.43 -5.43 3.64
N ASN A 204 21.85 -5.17 2.47
CA ASN A 204 22.40 -5.59 1.17
C ASN A 204 23.18 -4.47 0.46
N GLN A 205 23.46 -3.35 1.15
CA GLN A 205 24.29 -2.25 0.65
C GLN A 205 25.79 -2.41 1.01
N GLU A 206 26.24 -3.54 1.56
CA GLU A 206 27.66 -3.80 1.76
C GLU A 206 28.38 -4.20 0.44
N PRO A 207 29.63 -3.71 0.23
CA PRO A 207 30.39 -3.80 -1.03
C PRO A 207 30.85 -5.19 -1.44
#